data_AF-A0A1H8F462-F1
#
_entry.id   AF-A0A1H8F462-F1
#
_cell.length_a   1.000
_cell.length_b   1.000
_cell.length_c   1.000
_cell.angle_alpha   90.00
_cell.angle_beta   90.00
_cell.angle_gamma   90.00
#
_symmetry.space_group_name_H-M   'P 1'
#
loop_
_entity.id
_entity.type
_entity.pdbx_description
1 polymer ?
#
loop_
_entity_poly.entity_id
_entity_poly.type
_entity_poly.pdbx_seq_one_letter_code
_entity_poly.pdbx_strand_id
1 'polypeptide(L)'
;MSYIINILKMYWMSILVIMILVLANPFVLNCFLPMPPFTLLYPVMFVVFFFISQSGKGGLPREYKYITFIVALFFVFKFIYHDDASYITRIFFLLLVAVILNCLIRKKQALRFIKANDFFLTVQAVLGGIAFILFFVGALQPLIEFRLPDLRPSYFFGLTCSNAIVGNVMRPAGLFDEPGALAFWGVYCLLINKLVFDNKKIELLLIIGLMFTLSMAFYIEIVIYGLLFYTKGNKKIIYFVIGLLLAYGVILQMDENSEIYRETVGRFRLDKERGFAGNSRHQSMEDAKKQWQLNPWMGAGGQNMSEIDEYMADNPYETLATDGIMGTVILYLPFIWVFIACKNREVRCALIILAAGYMQRPFHNNLMHYFYAYMFLLISIYIKNGWIQKNAVAEG
;
A
#
# COMPACT_ATOMS: atom_id res chain seq x y z
N MET A 1 -28.45 13.09 16.46
CA MET A 1 -27.84 14.19 15.68
C MET A 1 -26.61 14.81 16.37
N SER A 2 -26.69 15.20 17.67
CA SER A 2 -25.55 15.76 18.43
C SER A 2 -24.30 14.84 18.47
N TYR A 3 -24.49 13.52 18.63
CA TYR A 3 -23.39 12.55 18.64
C TYR A 3 -22.62 12.47 17.31
N ILE A 4 -23.33 12.45 16.17
CA ILE A 4 -22.72 12.42 14.83
C ILE A 4 -21.92 13.70 14.56
N ILE A 5 -22.47 14.86 14.93
CA ILE A 5 -21.78 16.15 14.79
C ILE A 5 -20.49 16.18 15.63
N ASN A 6 -20.51 15.60 16.84
CA ASN A 6 -19.32 15.52 17.68
C ASN A 6 -18.25 14.57 17.10
N ILE A 7 -18.64 13.43 16.51
CA ILE A 7 -17.72 12.54 15.79
C ILE A 7 -17.11 13.26 14.59
N LEU A 8 -17.92 13.94 13.77
CA LEU A 8 -17.45 14.70 12.62
C LEU A 8 -16.45 15.78 13.05
N LYS A 9 -16.77 16.54 14.10
CA LYS A 9 -15.83 17.54 14.69
C LYS A 9 -14.56 16.92 15.27
N MET A 10 -14.60 15.66 15.68
CA MET A 10 -13.43 14.98 16.24
C MET A 10 -12.51 14.42 15.14
N TYR A 11 -13.10 13.90 14.05
CA TYR A 11 -12.40 13.16 13.00
C TYR A 11 -12.32 13.90 11.65
N TRP A 12 -12.78 15.15 11.55
CA TRP A 12 -12.82 15.88 10.27
C TRP A 12 -11.48 15.87 9.52
N MET A 13 -10.34 16.06 10.20
CA MET A 13 -9.03 16.01 9.57
C MET A 13 -8.73 14.61 9.02
N SER A 14 -9.06 13.58 9.79
CA SER A 14 -8.86 12.20 9.35
C SER A 14 -9.71 11.87 8.13
N ILE A 15 -10.96 12.32 8.13
CA ILE A 15 -11.88 12.18 6.99
C ILE A 15 -11.32 12.88 5.75
N LEU A 16 -10.88 14.14 5.88
CA LEU A 16 -10.29 14.88 4.77
C LEU A 16 -9.05 14.20 4.19
N VAL A 17 -8.14 13.71 5.05
CA VAL A 17 -6.94 12.99 4.58
C VAL A 17 -7.33 11.69 3.88
N ILE A 18 -8.25 10.90 4.45
CA ILE A 18 -8.73 9.66 3.81
C ILE A 18 -9.38 9.98 2.46
N MET A 19 -10.19 11.04 2.34
CA MET A 19 -10.77 11.45 1.08
C MET A 19 -9.69 11.76 0.03
N ILE A 20 -8.63 12.49 0.39
CA ILE A 20 -7.51 12.76 -0.53
C ILE A 20 -6.86 11.46 -1.00
N LEU A 21 -6.63 10.52 -0.09
CA LEU A 21 -6.01 9.23 -0.42
C LEU A 21 -6.91 8.39 -1.33
N VAL A 22 -8.22 8.36 -1.09
CA VAL A 22 -9.18 7.58 -1.88
C VAL A 22 -9.44 8.18 -3.27
N LEU A 23 -9.12 9.46 -3.47
CA LEU A 23 -9.12 10.09 -4.79
C LEU A 23 -7.84 9.77 -5.59
N ALA A 24 -6.86 9.11 -4.98
CA ALA A 24 -5.59 8.76 -5.62
C ALA A 24 -5.59 7.35 -6.18
N ASN A 25 -4.90 7.13 -7.30
CA ASN A 25 -4.47 5.78 -7.66
C ASN A 25 -3.66 5.17 -6.47
N PRO A 26 -3.94 3.92 -6.06
CA PRO A 26 -4.70 2.88 -6.77
C PRO A 26 -6.19 2.77 -6.43
N PHE A 27 -6.81 3.75 -5.77
CA PHE A 27 -8.26 3.74 -5.57
C PHE A 27 -9.01 4.03 -6.87
N VAL A 28 -10.20 3.42 -7.01
CA VAL A 28 -11.02 3.46 -8.24
C VAL A 28 -12.31 4.27 -8.11
N LEU A 29 -12.52 5.00 -7.01
CA LEU A 29 -13.76 5.78 -6.85
C LEU A 29 -13.98 6.77 -8.01
N ASN A 30 -12.92 7.37 -8.54
CA ASN A 30 -12.99 8.29 -9.67
C ASN A 30 -13.35 7.61 -11.00
N CYS A 31 -13.30 6.28 -11.08
CA CYS A 31 -13.63 5.54 -12.30
C CYS A 31 -15.15 5.33 -12.48
N PHE A 32 -15.94 5.40 -11.41
CA PHE A 32 -17.38 5.16 -11.46
C PHE A 32 -18.23 6.14 -10.64
N LEU A 33 -17.62 7.06 -9.88
CA LEU A 33 -18.31 8.20 -9.28
C LEU A 33 -17.85 9.51 -9.94
N PRO A 34 -18.76 10.47 -10.15
CA PRO A 34 -18.43 11.77 -10.72
C PRO A 34 -17.67 12.63 -9.71
N MET A 35 -16.37 12.39 -9.59
CA MET A 35 -15.47 13.15 -8.72
C MET A 35 -14.67 14.17 -9.55
N PRO A 36 -14.32 15.34 -8.98
CA PRO A 36 -13.43 16.27 -9.66
C PRO A 36 -12.06 15.63 -9.93
N PRO A 37 -11.36 16.02 -11.00
CA PRO A 37 -10.09 15.41 -11.37
C PRO A 37 -9.03 15.68 -10.29
N PHE A 38 -8.13 14.71 -10.08
CA PHE A 38 -7.05 14.81 -9.08
C PHE A 38 -6.10 15.99 -9.36
N THR A 39 -5.95 16.38 -10.63
CA THR A 39 -5.16 17.55 -11.07
C THR A 39 -5.70 18.86 -10.51
N LEU A 40 -7.00 18.94 -10.19
CA LEU A 40 -7.62 20.08 -9.53
C LEU A 40 -7.65 19.91 -8.00
N LEU A 41 -8.03 18.72 -7.53
CA LEU A 41 -8.25 18.49 -6.10
C LEU A 41 -6.96 18.56 -5.28
N TYR A 42 -5.86 18.01 -5.76
CA TYR A 42 -4.64 17.99 -4.96
C TYR A 42 -4.03 19.37 -4.73
N PRO A 43 -3.92 20.27 -5.73
CA PRO A 43 -3.47 21.64 -5.47
C PRO A 43 -4.35 22.39 -4.46
N VAL A 44 -5.68 22.25 -4.57
CA VAL A 44 -6.61 22.86 -3.61
C VAL A 44 -6.35 22.31 -2.20
N MET A 45 -6.22 20.99 -2.07
CA MET A 45 -5.94 20.36 -0.79
C MET A 45 -4.56 20.72 -0.23
N PHE A 46 -3.55 20.85 -1.09
CA PHE A 46 -2.24 21.37 -0.69
C PHE A 46 -2.37 22.74 -0.03
N VAL A 47 -3.07 23.68 -0.67
CA VAL A 47 -3.30 25.03 -0.15
C VAL A 47 -4.05 25.00 1.18
N VAL A 48 -5.13 24.23 1.26
CA VAL A 48 -5.93 24.08 2.49
C VAL A 48 -5.08 23.55 3.65
N PHE A 49 -4.38 22.43 3.46
CA PHE A 49 -3.55 21.85 4.52
C PHE A 49 -2.35 22.74 4.85
N PHE A 50 -1.79 23.46 3.87
CA PHE A 50 -0.71 24.41 4.10
C PHE A 50 -1.13 25.50 5.08
N PHE A 51 -2.28 26.16 4.85
CA PHE A 51 -2.79 27.19 5.75
C PHE A 51 -3.16 26.64 7.12
N ILE A 52 -3.81 25.48 7.20
CA ILE A 52 -4.13 24.85 8.50
C ILE A 52 -2.84 24.53 9.27
N SER A 53 -1.78 24.10 8.58
CA SER A 53 -0.50 23.74 9.21
C SER A 53 0.28 24.95 9.76
N GLN A 54 -0.04 26.17 9.35
CA GLN A 54 0.58 27.38 9.90
C GLN A 54 0.20 27.60 11.38
N SER A 55 -0.91 27.00 11.82
CA SER A 55 -1.40 27.14 13.19
C SER A 55 -1.18 25.86 14.00
N GLY A 56 -0.70 25.97 15.24
CA GLY A 56 -0.45 24.85 16.14
C GLY A 56 0.99 24.82 16.66
N LYS A 57 1.31 23.81 17.49
CA LYS A 57 2.64 23.65 18.10
C LYS A 57 3.32 22.38 17.58
N GLY A 58 4.64 22.43 17.42
CA GLY A 58 5.44 21.32 16.92
C GLY A 58 5.66 21.36 15.40
N GLY A 59 6.00 20.22 14.83
CA GLY A 59 6.20 20.06 13.39
C GLY A 59 7.03 18.84 13.06
N LEU A 60 7.32 18.68 11.79
CA LEU A 60 8.11 17.54 11.31
C LEU A 60 9.52 17.52 11.94
N PRO A 61 10.01 16.33 12.35
CA PRO A 61 11.39 16.15 12.84
C PRO A 61 12.45 16.57 11.81
N ARG A 62 13.66 16.85 12.30
CA ARG A 62 14.79 17.29 11.47
C ARG A 62 15.16 16.23 10.43
N GLU A 63 15.18 14.96 10.83
CA GLU A 63 15.54 13.85 9.95
C GLU A 63 14.53 13.66 8.82
N TYR A 64 13.23 13.77 9.14
CA TYR A 64 12.16 13.75 8.13
C TYR A 64 12.39 14.84 7.07
N LYS A 65 12.65 16.08 7.50
CA LYS A 65 12.85 17.22 6.61
C LYS A 65 14.07 17.03 5.70
N TYR A 66 15.18 16.53 6.23
CA TYR A 66 16.38 16.29 5.43
C TYR A 66 16.19 15.20 4.39
N ILE A 67 15.57 14.08 4.76
CA ILE A 67 15.29 13.00 3.80
C ILE A 67 14.37 13.51 2.70
N THR A 68 13.29 14.20 3.07
CA THR A 68 12.36 14.82 2.12
C THR A 68 13.09 15.78 1.17
N PHE A 69 13.97 16.63 1.71
CA PHE A 69 14.74 17.60 0.92
C PHE A 69 15.70 16.91 -0.06
N ILE A 70 16.43 15.88 0.37
CA ILE A 70 17.35 15.13 -0.49
C ILE A 70 16.59 14.46 -1.64
N VAL A 71 15.47 13.80 -1.34
CA VAL A 71 14.63 13.15 -2.36
C VAL A 71 14.04 14.19 -3.33
N ALA A 72 13.54 15.32 -2.83
CA ALA A 72 13.02 16.40 -3.67
C ALA A 72 14.10 16.99 -4.60
N LEU A 73 15.30 17.25 -4.05
CA LEU A 73 16.43 17.77 -4.83
C LEU A 73 16.84 16.79 -5.93
N PHE A 74 16.83 15.49 -5.64
CA PHE A 74 17.10 14.47 -6.65
C PHE A 74 16.05 14.44 -7.75
N PHE A 75 14.76 14.59 -7.42
CA PHE A 75 13.73 14.71 -8.45
C PHE A 75 13.86 15.98 -9.27
N VAL A 76 14.31 17.10 -8.70
CA VAL A 76 14.64 18.31 -9.48
C VAL A 76 15.77 18.01 -10.46
N PHE A 77 16.82 17.33 -10.01
CA PHE A 77 17.91 16.89 -10.88
C PHE A 77 17.41 15.97 -12.01
N LYS A 78 16.56 14.99 -11.69
CA LYS A 78 15.98 14.07 -12.68
C LYS A 78 15.05 14.76 -13.67
N PHE A 79 14.26 15.73 -13.22
CA PHE A 79 13.46 16.60 -14.08
C PHE A 79 14.35 17.29 -15.12
N ILE A 80 15.43 17.94 -14.70
CA ILE A 80 16.35 18.66 -15.60
C ILE A 80 17.10 17.69 -16.52
N TYR A 81 17.52 16.53 -15.99
CA TYR A 81 18.32 15.56 -16.73
C TYR A 81 17.52 14.83 -17.83
N HIS A 82 16.26 14.46 -17.54
CA HIS A 82 15.40 13.72 -18.47
C HIS A 82 14.38 14.60 -19.22
N ASP A 83 14.28 15.89 -18.87
CA ASP A 83 13.22 16.81 -19.34
C ASP A 83 11.80 16.22 -19.15
N ASP A 84 11.56 15.65 -17.96
CA ASP A 84 10.40 14.79 -17.71
C ASP A 84 9.52 15.31 -16.57
N ALA A 85 8.32 15.76 -16.91
CA ALA A 85 7.40 16.41 -15.98
C ALA A 85 6.83 15.45 -14.89
N SER A 86 6.97 14.13 -15.05
CA SER A 86 6.56 13.17 -14.02
C SER A 86 7.33 13.39 -12.70
N TYR A 87 8.58 13.85 -12.75
CA TYR A 87 9.36 14.19 -11.56
C TYR A 87 8.82 15.41 -10.81
N ILE A 88 8.22 16.38 -11.52
CA ILE A 88 7.51 17.51 -10.88
C ILE A 88 6.30 16.98 -10.10
N THR A 89 5.56 16.03 -10.69
CA THR A 89 4.41 15.40 -10.03
C THR A 89 4.85 14.67 -8.75
N ARG A 90 5.98 13.94 -8.80
CA ARG A 90 6.57 13.26 -7.62
C ARG A 90 7.02 14.25 -6.53
N ILE A 91 7.63 15.38 -6.90
CA ILE A 91 7.95 16.47 -5.95
C ILE A 91 6.67 17.00 -5.30
N PHE A 92 5.64 17.24 -6.10
CA PHE A 92 4.37 17.74 -5.60
C PHE A 92 3.71 16.76 -4.62
N PHE A 93 3.68 15.46 -4.92
CA PHE A 93 3.19 14.44 -3.98
C PHE A 93 3.98 14.43 -2.69
N LEU A 94 5.31 14.51 -2.76
CA LEU A 94 6.18 14.55 -1.60
C LEU A 94 5.89 15.78 -0.71
N LEU A 95 5.71 16.96 -1.32
CA LEU A 95 5.34 18.20 -0.62
C LEU A 95 3.94 18.12 0.00
N LEU A 96 2.96 17.60 -0.75
CA LEU A 96 1.59 17.40 -0.26
C LEU A 96 1.57 16.49 0.97
N VAL A 97 2.26 15.36 0.92
CA VAL A 97 2.37 14.43 2.06
C VAL A 97 3.06 15.11 3.25
N ALA A 98 4.16 15.85 3.02
CA ALA A 98 4.83 16.57 4.09
C ALA A 98 3.91 17.61 4.76
N VAL A 99 3.13 18.34 3.98
CA VAL A 99 2.16 19.33 4.49
C VAL A 99 1.04 18.65 5.27
N ILE A 100 0.47 17.55 4.76
CA ILE A 100 -0.57 16.77 5.45
C ILE A 100 -0.05 16.23 6.78
N LEU A 101 1.11 15.55 6.78
CA LEU A 101 1.69 14.97 8.01
C LEU A 101 2.09 16.06 9.02
N ASN A 102 2.66 17.17 8.57
CA ASN A 102 2.95 18.32 9.43
C ASN A 102 1.68 18.88 10.08
N CYS A 103 0.59 18.97 9.32
CA CYS A 103 -0.71 19.42 9.81
C CYS A 103 -1.26 18.47 10.89
N LEU A 104 -1.24 17.15 10.63
CA LEU A 104 -1.67 16.14 11.59
C LEU A 104 -0.88 16.19 12.91
N ILE A 105 0.44 16.40 12.85
CA ILE A 105 1.29 16.55 14.03
C ILE A 105 0.94 17.83 14.80
N ARG A 106 0.91 18.98 14.12
CA ARG A 106 0.70 20.29 14.75
C ARG A 106 -0.66 20.42 15.43
N LYS A 107 -1.65 19.70 14.91
CA LYS A 107 -3.01 19.61 15.46
C LYS A 107 -3.21 18.46 16.44
N LYS A 108 -2.17 17.69 16.75
CA LYS A 108 -2.22 16.49 17.61
C LYS A 108 -3.27 15.46 17.15
N GLN A 109 -3.47 15.35 15.83
CA GLN A 109 -4.42 14.43 15.21
C GLN A 109 -3.75 13.19 14.61
N ALA A 110 -2.42 13.11 14.60
CA ALA A 110 -1.68 12.00 13.97
C ALA A 110 -2.14 10.61 14.43
N LEU A 111 -2.18 10.35 15.75
CA LEU A 111 -2.64 9.06 16.28
C LEU A 111 -4.12 8.78 15.94
N ARG A 112 -4.98 9.80 15.97
CA ARG A 112 -6.40 9.64 15.61
C ARG A 112 -6.56 9.31 14.14
N PHE A 113 -5.79 9.96 13.28
CA PHE A 113 -5.73 9.63 11.86
C PHE A 113 -5.28 8.20 11.64
N ILE A 114 -4.18 7.75 12.28
CA ILE A 114 -3.72 6.36 12.13
C ILE A 114 -4.82 5.39 12.54
N LYS A 115 -5.47 5.60 13.69
CA LYS A 115 -6.60 4.78 14.16
C LYS A 115 -7.77 4.76 13.16
N ALA A 116 -8.11 5.91 12.57
CA ALA A 116 -9.18 6.03 11.58
C ALA A 116 -8.82 5.36 10.24
N ASN A 117 -7.58 5.51 9.78
CA ASN A 117 -7.07 4.88 8.58
C ASN A 117 -6.99 3.37 8.74
N ASP A 118 -6.53 2.89 9.90
CA ASP A 118 -6.48 1.45 10.21
C ASP A 118 -7.88 0.86 10.23
N PHE A 119 -8.84 1.55 10.85
CA PHE A 119 -10.24 1.15 10.82
C PHE A 119 -10.79 1.12 9.37
N PHE A 120 -10.53 2.15 8.57
CA PHE A 120 -10.99 2.25 7.19
C PHE A 120 -10.50 1.08 6.32
N LEU A 121 -9.21 0.74 6.37
CA LEU A 121 -8.67 -0.39 5.62
C LEU A 121 -9.15 -1.74 6.17
N THR A 122 -9.30 -1.86 7.50
CA THR A 122 -9.86 -3.08 8.12
C THR A 122 -11.29 -3.32 7.65
N VAL A 123 -12.12 -2.28 7.58
CA VAL A 123 -13.49 -2.38 7.05
C VAL A 123 -13.46 -2.86 5.60
N GLN A 124 -12.61 -2.31 4.75
CA GLN A 124 -12.50 -2.78 3.35
C GLN A 124 -12.08 -4.26 3.26
N ALA A 125 -11.13 -4.71 4.09
CA ALA A 125 -10.71 -6.11 4.11
C ALA A 125 -11.84 -7.05 4.57
N VAL A 126 -12.58 -6.66 5.61
CA VAL A 126 -13.72 -7.44 6.14
C VAL A 126 -14.87 -7.49 5.14
N LEU A 127 -15.26 -6.34 4.58
CA LEU A 127 -16.31 -6.28 3.56
C LEU A 127 -15.91 -7.06 2.30
N GLY A 128 -14.64 -7.02 1.91
CA GLY A 128 -14.09 -7.84 0.82
C GLY A 128 -14.24 -9.34 1.08
N GLY A 129 -13.92 -9.80 2.30
CA GLY A 129 -14.11 -11.20 2.70
C GLY A 129 -15.58 -11.63 2.72
N ILE A 130 -16.48 -10.77 3.22
CA ILE A 130 -17.94 -11.02 3.16
C ILE A 130 -18.39 -11.12 1.70
N ALA A 131 -17.97 -10.17 0.87
CA ALA A 131 -18.31 -10.14 -0.53
C ALA A 131 -17.84 -11.41 -1.24
N PHE A 132 -16.62 -11.87 -0.99
CA PHE A 132 -16.06 -13.12 -1.53
C PHE A 132 -17.02 -14.30 -1.28
N ILE A 133 -17.47 -14.47 -0.04
CA ILE A 133 -18.37 -15.56 0.36
C ILE A 133 -19.72 -15.43 -0.36
N LEU A 134 -20.29 -14.23 -0.37
CA LEU A 134 -21.60 -13.98 -1.00
C LEU A 134 -21.55 -14.21 -2.52
N PHE A 135 -20.46 -13.80 -3.19
CA PHE A 135 -20.26 -14.06 -4.62
C PHE A 135 -20.09 -15.56 -4.90
N PHE A 136 -19.30 -16.24 -4.06
CA PHE A 136 -19.05 -17.68 -4.19
C PHE A 136 -20.32 -18.54 -4.14
N VAL A 137 -21.28 -18.17 -3.28
CA VAL A 137 -22.58 -18.85 -3.18
C VAL A 137 -23.62 -18.32 -4.18
N GLY A 138 -23.26 -17.39 -5.06
CA GLY A 138 -24.15 -16.82 -6.07
C GLY A 138 -25.15 -15.77 -5.54
N ALA A 139 -24.97 -15.29 -4.31
CA ALA A 139 -25.84 -14.31 -3.65
C ALA A 139 -25.44 -12.85 -3.89
N LEU A 140 -24.31 -12.59 -4.56
CA LEU A 140 -23.83 -11.25 -4.87
C LEU A 140 -23.66 -11.07 -6.38
N GLN A 141 -24.16 -9.95 -6.91
CA GLN A 141 -24.07 -9.55 -8.31
C GLN A 141 -23.45 -8.16 -8.40
N PRO A 142 -22.76 -7.83 -9.51
CA PRO A 142 -22.19 -6.50 -9.68
C PRO A 142 -23.31 -5.44 -9.73
N LEU A 143 -23.11 -4.33 -9.01
CA LEU A 143 -24.00 -3.18 -9.02
C LEU A 143 -23.64 -2.19 -10.11
N ILE A 144 -22.33 -2.00 -10.34
CA ILE A 144 -21.80 -1.08 -11.35
C ILE A 144 -20.64 -1.76 -12.06
N GLU A 145 -20.67 -1.71 -13.38
CA GLU A 145 -19.56 -2.09 -14.25
C GLU A 145 -18.83 -0.83 -14.72
N PHE A 146 -17.51 -0.85 -14.68
CA PHE A 146 -16.68 0.26 -15.13
C PHE A 146 -15.36 -0.27 -15.73
N ARG A 147 -14.60 0.64 -16.34
CA ARG A 147 -13.27 0.31 -16.87
C ARG A 147 -12.21 1.07 -16.09
N LEU A 148 -11.10 0.37 -15.81
CA LEU A 148 -9.89 0.98 -15.29
C LEU A 148 -9.23 1.86 -16.37
N PRO A 149 -8.29 2.75 -15.99
CA PRO A 149 -7.52 3.54 -16.95
C PRO A 149 -6.79 2.71 -18.02
N ASP A 150 -6.44 1.45 -17.70
CA ASP A 150 -5.83 0.48 -18.61
C ASP A 150 -6.86 -0.37 -19.38
N LEU A 151 -8.13 0.07 -19.40
CA LEU A 151 -9.26 -0.55 -20.11
C LEU A 151 -9.72 -1.91 -19.57
N ARG A 152 -9.10 -2.45 -18.50
CA ARG A 152 -9.55 -3.70 -17.89
C ARG A 152 -10.96 -3.54 -17.30
N PRO A 153 -11.88 -4.50 -17.55
CA PRO A 153 -13.21 -4.47 -16.95
C PRO A 153 -13.10 -4.63 -15.44
N SER A 154 -13.94 -3.92 -14.70
CA SER A 154 -13.99 -3.92 -13.25
C SER A 154 -15.41 -3.73 -12.75
N TYR A 155 -15.67 -4.29 -11.58
CA TYR A 155 -17.01 -4.43 -11.05
C TYR A 155 -17.06 -3.93 -9.61
N PHE A 156 -18.05 -3.11 -9.29
CA PHE A 156 -18.38 -2.70 -7.94
C PHE A 156 -19.60 -3.48 -7.43
N PHE A 157 -19.45 -4.19 -6.33
CA PHE A 157 -20.46 -5.06 -5.73
C PHE A 157 -21.16 -4.45 -4.50
N GLY A 158 -21.00 -3.14 -4.27
CA GLY A 158 -21.52 -2.46 -3.08
C GLY A 158 -20.63 -2.61 -1.83
N LEU A 159 -20.02 -3.79 -1.65
CA LEU A 159 -19.13 -4.10 -0.52
C LEU A 159 -17.64 -3.99 -0.88
N THR A 160 -17.30 -4.25 -2.13
CA THR A 160 -15.93 -4.25 -2.67
C THR A 160 -15.98 -4.02 -4.18
N CYS A 161 -14.85 -3.64 -4.76
CA CYS A 161 -14.54 -3.77 -6.17
C CYS A 161 -13.80 -5.09 -6.44
N SER A 162 -13.84 -5.55 -7.69
CA SER A 162 -12.96 -6.59 -8.20
C SER A 162 -12.79 -6.45 -9.72
N ASN A 163 -11.58 -6.72 -10.20
CA ASN A 163 -11.25 -6.89 -11.61
C ASN A 163 -10.75 -8.30 -11.93
N ALA A 164 -10.83 -9.22 -10.95
CA ALA A 164 -10.26 -10.55 -11.01
C ALA A 164 -11.33 -11.57 -10.61
N ILE A 165 -12.14 -11.94 -11.59
CA ILE A 165 -13.27 -12.87 -11.46
C ILE A 165 -13.04 -14.04 -12.40
N VAL A 166 -13.19 -15.24 -11.86
CA VAL A 166 -13.08 -16.52 -12.56
C VAL A 166 -14.27 -17.36 -12.11
N GLY A 167 -15.25 -17.54 -13.00
CA GLY A 167 -16.52 -18.20 -12.71
C GLY A 167 -17.17 -17.71 -11.43
N ASN A 168 -17.28 -18.56 -10.41
CA ASN A 168 -17.87 -18.20 -9.11
C ASN A 168 -16.84 -17.74 -8.07
N VAL A 169 -15.57 -17.63 -8.43
CA VAL A 169 -14.52 -17.11 -7.55
C VAL A 169 -14.17 -15.68 -7.97
N MET A 170 -14.26 -14.74 -7.03
CA MET A 170 -13.73 -13.40 -7.22
C MET A 170 -12.61 -13.11 -6.24
N ARG A 171 -11.71 -12.19 -6.59
CA ARG A 171 -10.71 -11.67 -5.67
C ARG A 171 -11.08 -10.23 -5.28
N PRO A 172 -11.42 -9.94 -4.02
CA PRO A 172 -11.82 -8.62 -3.58
C PRO A 172 -10.64 -7.65 -3.57
N ALA A 173 -10.89 -6.43 -4.03
CA ALA A 173 -9.93 -5.33 -4.09
C ALA A 173 -10.30 -4.15 -3.16
N GLY A 174 -11.34 -4.24 -2.34
CA GLY A 174 -11.83 -3.09 -1.57
C GLY A 174 -12.23 -1.97 -2.52
N LEU A 175 -11.78 -0.74 -2.28
CA LEU A 175 -11.95 0.36 -3.23
C LEU A 175 -10.73 0.58 -4.13
N PHE A 176 -9.82 -0.40 -4.19
CA PHE A 176 -8.64 -0.37 -5.04
C PHE A 176 -8.89 -0.97 -6.43
N ASP A 177 -7.97 -0.69 -7.34
CA ASP A 177 -7.94 -1.17 -8.72
C ASP A 177 -7.73 -2.68 -8.84
N GLU A 178 -7.01 -3.29 -7.90
CA GLU A 178 -6.83 -4.73 -7.88
C GLU A 178 -6.58 -5.33 -6.48
N PRO A 179 -6.77 -6.66 -6.31
CA PRO A 179 -6.65 -7.34 -5.02
C PRO A 179 -5.26 -7.19 -4.38
N GLY A 180 -4.21 -7.13 -5.21
CA GLY A 180 -2.84 -6.94 -4.75
C GLY A 180 -2.61 -5.59 -4.08
N ALA A 181 -3.34 -4.54 -4.49
CA ALA A 181 -3.23 -3.22 -3.87
C ALA A 181 -3.88 -3.19 -2.49
N LEU A 182 -5.08 -3.75 -2.33
CA LEU A 182 -5.71 -3.90 -1.01
C LEU A 182 -4.81 -4.68 -0.05
N ALA A 183 -4.24 -5.80 -0.51
CA ALA A 183 -3.28 -6.59 0.24
C ALA A 183 -2.08 -5.75 0.71
N PHE A 184 -1.42 -5.05 -0.21
CA PHE A 184 -0.20 -4.28 0.09
C PHE A 184 -0.46 -3.15 1.10
N TRP A 185 -1.48 -2.32 0.88
CA TRP A 185 -1.81 -1.24 1.83
C TRP A 185 -2.39 -1.78 3.14
N GLY A 186 -3.07 -2.93 3.09
CA GLY A 186 -3.50 -3.67 4.27
C GLY A 186 -2.34 -4.17 5.13
N VAL A 187 -1.22 -4.60 4.53
CA VAL A 187 0.01 -4.96 5.26
C VAL A 187 0.63 -3.75 5.93
N TYR A 188 0.67 -2.59 5.26
CA TYR A 188 1.08 -1.34 5.90
C TYR A 188 0.26 -1.03 7.15
N CYS A 189 -1.07 -1.14 7.05
CA CYS A 189 -1.99 -0.98 8.16
C CYS A 189 -1.73 -2.00 9.29
N LEU A 190 -1.53 -3.28 8.96
CA LEU A 190 -1.20 -4.33 9.91
C LEU A 190 0.08 -4.00 10.71
N LEU A 191 1.13 -3.55 10.01
CA LEU A 191 2.41 -3.19 10.61
C LEU A 191 2.32 -1.92 11.46
N ILE A 192 1.62 -0.90 10.99
CA ILE A 192 1.42 0.34 11.74
C ILE A 192 0.60 0.07 13.01
N ASN A 193 -0.50 -0.68 12.91
CA ASN A 193 -1.26 -1.14 14.08
C ASN A 193 -0.34 -1.86 15.06
N LYS A 194 0.49 -2.80 14.58
CA LYS A 194 1.44 -3.55 15.43
C LYS A 194 2.45 -2.67 16.17
N LEU A 195 2.95 -1.62 15.51
CA LEU A 195 3.95 -0.70 16.05
C LEU A 195 3.35 0.35 16.99
N VAL A 196 2.15 0.83 16.72
CA VAL A 196 1.55 1.98 17.41
C VAL A 196 0.55 1.57 18.49
N PHE A 197 -0.36 0.64 18.19
CA PHE A 197 -1.49 0.29 19.06
C PHE A 197 -1.46 -1.15 19.59
N ASP A 198 -0.83 -2.07 18.86
CA ASP A 198 -0.82 -3.52 19.09
C ASP A 198 -2.23 -4.12 19.29
N ASN A 199 -3.24 -3.56 18.61
CA ASN A 199 -4.63 -3.98 18.75
C ASN A 199 -4.85 -5.32 18.06
N LYS A 200 -5.03 -6.38 18.87
CA LYS A 200 -5.21 -7.76 18.40
C LYS A 200 -6.48 -8.00 17.59
N LYS A 201 -7.54 -7.22 17.82
CA LYS A 201 -8.78 -7.35 17.05
C LYS A 201 -8.56 -6.85 15.62
N ILE A 202 -7.99 -5.66 15.47
CA ILE A 202 -7.63 -5.10 14.15
C ILE A 202 -6.63 -6.01 13.44
N GLU A 203 -5.60 -6.47 14.16
CA GLU A 203 -4.61 -7.40 13.62
C GLU A 203 -5.27 -8.66 13.04
N LEU A 204 -6.14 -9.31 13.80
CA LEU A 204 -6.83 -10.52 13.36
C LEU A 204 -7.78 -10.27 12.18
N LEU A 205 -8.56 -9.19 12.23
CA LEU A 205 -9.51 -8.83 11.17
C LEU A 205 -8.79 -8.53 9.84
N LEU A 206 -7.66 -7.81 9.89
CA LEU A 206 -6.83 -7.57 8.71
C LEU A 206 -6.26 -8.87 8.16
N ILE A 207 -5.66 -9.72 9.03
CA ILE A 207 -5.07 -10.99 8.57
C ILE A 207 -6.14 -11.84 7.88
N ILE A 208 -7.30 -12.03 8.50
CA ILE A 208 -8.37 -12.86 7.93
C ILE A 208 -8.97 -12.24 6.68
N GLY A 209 -9.31 -10.95 6.71
CA GLY A 209 -9.94 -10.27 5.57
C GLY A 209 -9.04 -10.23 4.35
N LEU A 210 -7.73 -9.97 4.54
CA LEU A 210 -6.78 -9.89 3.44
C LEU A 210 -6.43 -11.25 2.82
N MET A 211 -6.62 -12.37 3.53
CA MET A 211 -6.48 -13.71 2.93
C MET A 211 -7.38 -13.89 1.71
N PHE A 212 -8.57 -13.29 1.70
CA PHE A 212 -9.51 -13.43 0.58
C PHE A 212 -9.05 -12.72 -0.69
N THR A 213 -8.07 -11.81 -0.64
CA THR A 213 -7.47 -11.19 -1.85
C THR A 213 -6.77 -12.20 -2.76
N LEU A 214 -6.43 -13.39 -2.21
CA LEU A 214 -5.63 -14.43 -2.85
C LEU A 214 -4.31 -13.88 -3.42
N SER A 215 -3.73 -12.88 -2.75
CA SER A 215 -2.48 -12.23 -3.14
C SER A 215 -1.27 -13.06 -2.70
N MET A 216 -0.45 -13.49 -3.66
CA MET A 216 0.80 -14.23 -3.37
C MET A 216 1.75 -13.44 -2.47
N ALA A 217 1.91 -12.14 -2.71
CA ALA A 217 2.72 -11.24 -1.89
C ALA A 217 2.27 -11.29 -0.43
N PHE A 218 0.96 -11.15 -0.20
CA PHE A 218 0.39 -11.16 1.14
C PHE A 218 0.66 -12.47 1.88
N TYR A 219 0.51 -13.62 1.22
CA TYR A 219 0.78 -14.91 1.83
C TYR A 219 2.25 -15.06 2.25
N ILE A 220 3.19 -14.55 1.45
CA ILE A 220 4.60 -14.52 1.82
C ILE A 220 4.83 -13.57 2.99
N GLU A 221 4.30 -12.35 2.92
CA GLU A 221 4.44 -11.32 3.95
C GLU A 221 3.84 -11.75 5.29
N ILE A 222 2.70 -12.44 5.32
CA ILE A 222 2.07 -12.89 6.57
C ILE A 222 2.84 -14.04 7.23
N VAL A 223 3.46 -14.92 6.44
CA VAL A 223 4.37 -15.95 6.97
C VAL A 223 5.59 -15.27 7.61
N ILE A 224 6.22 -14.32 6.91
CA ILE A 224 7.34 -13.53 7.46
C ILE A 224 6.90 -12.76 8.71
N TYR A 225 5.72 -12.14 8.70
CA TYR A 225 5.15 -11.43 9.84
C TYR A 225 5.01 -12.33 11.07
N GLY A 226 4.42 -13.52 10.89
CA GLY A 226 4.37 -14.55 11.93
C GLY A 226 5.78 -14.84 12.45
N LEU A 227 6.69 -15.22 11.56
CA LEU A 227 8.05 -15.63 11.92
C LEU A 227 8.80 -14.55 12.71
N LEU A 228 8.67 -13.28 12.33
CA LEU A 228 9.40 -12.19 12.96
C LEU A 228 8.79 -11.73 14.29
N PHE A 229 7.46 -11.65 14.38
CA PHE A 229 6.77 -11.11 15.55
C PHE A 229 6.35 -12.15 16.59
N TYR A 230 6.22 -13.44 16.23
CA TYR A 230 5.60 -14.47 17.08
C TYR A 230 6.42 -15.73 17.33
N THR A 231 7.66 -15.85 16.83
CA THR A 231 8.52 -17.04 17.03
C THR A 231 9.07 -17.23 18.44
N LYS A 232 9.16 -16.18 19.27
CA LYS A 232 9.63 -16.34 20.66
C LYS A 232 8.52 -16.89 21.56
N GLY A 233 8.52 -18.20 21.78
CA GLY A 233 7.77 -18.87 22.85
C GLY A 233 6.27 -19.09 22.60
N ASN A 234 5.70 -18.60 21.50
CA ASN A 234 4.27 -18.72 21.24
C ASN A 234 3.98 -19.87 20.27
N LYS A 235 3.72 -21.07 20.80
CA LYS A 235 3.33 -22.27 20.02
C LYS A 235 2.15 -22.04 19.06
N LYS A 236 1.37 -20.95 19.25
CA LYS A 236 0.29 -20.55 18.35
C LYS A 236 0.75 -20.24 16.92
N ILE A 237 2.02 -19.86 16.71
CA ILE A 237 2.54 -19.68 15.35
C ILE A 237 2.63 -21.01 14.60
N ILE A 238 2.94 -22.09 15.30
CA ILE A 238 2.99 -23.43 14.71
C ILE A 238 1.59 -23.80 14.24
N TYR A 239 0.55 -23.54 15.04
CA TYR A 239 -0.84 -23.77 14.62
C TYR A 239 -1.29 -22.87 13.47
N PHE A 240 -0.82 -21.61 13.40
CA PHE A 240 -1.12 -20.71 12.28
C PHE A 240 -0.45 -21.17 10.98
N VAL A 241 0.84 -21.51 11.04
CA VAL A 241 1.59 -22.03 9.90
C VAL A 241 1.04 -23.39 9.46
N ILE A 242 0.73 -24.28 10.40
CA ILE A 242 0.02 -25.54 10.12
C ILE A 242 -1.34 -25.26 9.50
N GLY A 243 -2.11 -24.29 9.99
CA GLY A 243 -3.39 -23.91 9.41
C GLY A 243 -3.27 -23.43 7.95
N LEU A 244 -2.28 -22.58 7.66
CA LEU A 244 -1.95 -22.17 6.29
C LEU A 244 -1.51 -23.36 5.42
N LEU A 245 -0.68 -24.25 5.95
CA LEU A 245 -0.21 -25.44 5.23
C LEU A 245 -1.32 -26.47 5.01
N LEU A 246 -2.26 -26.61 5.95
CA LEU A 246 -3.44 -27.47 5.81
C LEU A 246 -4.42 -26.88 4.81
N ALA A 247 -4.67 -25.56 4.83
CA ALA A 247 -5.45 -24.88 3.81
C ALA A 247 -4.81 -25.05 2.42
N TYR A 248 -3.49 -24.89 2.34
CA TYR A 248 -2.71 -25.17 1.14
C TYR A 248 -2.83 -26.64 0.69
N GLY A 249 -2.77 -27.60 1.63
CA GLY A 249 -2.92 -29.03 1.37
C GLY A 249 -4.31 -29.43 0.89
N VAL A 250 -5.37 -28.82 1.43
CA VAL A 250 -6.76 -29.02 0.98
C VAL A 250 -6.93 -28.51 -0.44
N ILE A 251 -6.37 -27.33 -0.74
CA ILE A 251 -6.44 -26.77 -2.09
C ILE A 251 -5.62 -27.62 -3.07
N LEU A 252 -4.46 -28.16 -2.67
CA LEU A 252 -3.66 -29.06 -3.52
C LEU A 252 -4.42 -30.33 -3.96
N GLN A 253 -5.42 -30.76 -3.19
CA GLN A 253 -6.27 -31.91 -3.49
C GLN A 253 -7.45 -31.57 -4.39
N MET A 254 -7.68 -30.28 -4.68
CA MET A 254 -8.71 -29.88 -5.63
C MET A 254 -8.27 -30.22 -7.06
N ASP A 255 -9.26 -30.53 -7.91
CA ASP A 255 -9.04 -30.69 -9.35
C ASP A 255 -8.27 -29.47 -9.91
N GLU A 256 -7.30 -29.70 -10.78
CA GLU A 256 -6.52 -28.64 -11.43
C GLU A 256 -7.41 -27.70 -12.25
N ASN A 257 -8.57 -28.20 -12.71
CA ASN A 257 -9.58 -27.41 -13.39
C ASN A 257 -10.46 -26.57 -12.44
N SER A 258 -10.36 -26.78 -11.12
CA SER A 258 -11.07 -25.97 -10.14
C SER A 258 -10.65 -24.50 -10.22
N GLU A 259 -11.64 -23.62 -10.24
CA GLU A 259 -11.43 -22.17 -10.24
C GLU A 259 -10.67 -21.70 -9.00
N ILE A 260 -10.99 -22.30 -7.85
CA ILE A 260 -10.27 -22.06 -6.60
C ILE A 260 -8.83 -22.51 -6.75
N TYR A 261 -8.59 -23.71 -7.30
CA TYR A 261 -7.24 -24.23 -7.52
C TYR A 261 -6.42 -23.26 -8.36
N ARG A 262 -6.96 -22.83 -9.50
CA ARG A 262 -6.30 -21.92 -10.44
C ARG A 262 -5.91 -20.58 -9.82
N GLU A 263 -6.81 -19.99 -9.03
CA GLU A 263 -6.58 -18.67 -8.41
C GLU A 263 -5.74 -18.72 -7.12
N THR A 264 -5.43 -19.92 -6.60
CA THR A 264 -4.66 -20.10 -5.36
C THR A 264 -3.38 -20.93 -5.59
N VAL A 265 -3.45 -22.25 -5.52
CA VAL A 265 -2.29 -23.17 -5.60
C VAL A 265 -1.73 -23.27 -7.00
N GLY A 266 -2.58 -23.23 -8.03
CA GLY A 266 -2.17 -23.21 -9.44
C GLY A 266 -1.19 -22.06 -9.73
N ARG A 267 -1.30 -20.93 -9.00
CA ARG A 267 -0.39 -19.79 -9.12
C ARG A 267 1.04 -20.07 -8.63
N PHE A 268 1.24 -21.11 -7.81
CA PHE A 268 2.56 -21.53 -7.32
C PHE A 268 3.19 -22.66 -8.14
N ARG A 269 2.53 -23.14 -9.20
CA ARG A 269 3.15 -24.11 -10.12
C ARG A 269 4.28 -23.45 -10.91
N LEU A 270 5.33 -24.20 -11.19
CA LEU A 270 6.41 -23.74 -12.06
C LEU A 270 6.04 -24.01 -13.52
N ASP A 271 5.87 -22.94 -14.28
CA ASP A 271 5.91 -22.90 -15.73
C ASP A 271 7.38 -22.90 -16.19
N LYS A 272 7.72 -23.78 -17.13
CA LYS A 272 9.09 -23.97 -17.63
C LYS A 272 9.65 -22.74 -18.34
N GLU A 273 8.80 -21.86 -18.86
CA GLU A 273 9.22 -20.65 -19.57
C GLU A 273 9.08 -19.38 -18.72
N ARG A 274 8.06 -19.31 -17.84
CA ARG A 274 7.69 -18.08 -17.12
C ARG A 274 8.00 -18.07 -15.62
N GLY A 275 8.56 -19.16 -15.09
CA GLY A 275 8.74 -19.33 -13.64
C GLY A 275 7.41 -19.66 -12.96
N PHE A 276 7.06 -19.06 -11.82
CA PHE A 276 5.76 -19.34 -11.20
C PHE A 276 4.58 -18.95 -12.13
N ALA A 277 3.62 -19.84 -12.34
CA ALA A 277 2.45 -19.67 -13.21
C ALA A 277 1.56 -18.49 -12.79
N GLY A 278 1.62 -18.09 -11.52
CA GLY A 278 0.97 -16.90 -10.99
C GLY A 278 1.64 -15.56 -11.34
N ASN A 279 2.79 -15.59 -12.02
CA ASN A 279 3.56 -14.42 -12.41
C ASN A 279 2.96 -13.78 -13.68
N SER A 280 1.85 -13.07 -13.52
CA SER A 280 1.20 -12.32 -14.60
C SER A 280 2.04 -11.14 -15.13
N ARG A 281 3.22 -10.90 -14.55
CA ARG A 281 4.09 -9.74 -14.80
C ARG A 281 5.43 -10.12 -15.41
N HIS A 282 5.59 -11.38 -15.83
CA HIS A 282 6.87 -11.88 -16.33
C HIS A 282 7.41 -11.07 -17.51
N GLN A 283 6.55 -10.74 -18.48
CA GLN A 283 6.92 -9.92 -19.64
C GLN A 283 7.30 -8.50 -19.20
N SER A 284 6.41 -7.79 -18.47
CA SER A 284 6.69 -6.46 -17.91
C SER A 284 7.99 -6.39 -17.11
N MET A 285 8.32 -7.46 -16.38
CA MET A 285 9.55 -7.58 -15.61
C MET A 285 10.78 -7.73 -16.50
N GLU A 286 10.74 -8.57 -17.53
CA GLU A 286 11.84 -8.71 -18.49
C GLU A 286 12.04 -7.43 -19.31
N ASP A 287 10.97 -6.74 -19.68
CA ASP A 287 11.08 -5.49 -20.43
C ASP A 287 11.61 -4.35 -19.57
N ALA A 288 11.15 -4.22 -18.32
CA ALA A 288 11.75 -3.31 -17.35
C ALA A 288 13.25 -3.62 -17.14
N LYS A 289 13.61 -4.90 -17.03
CA LYS A 289 15.01 -5.31 -16.88
C LYS A 289 15.86 -4.94 -18.10
N LYS A 290 15.36 -5.14 -19.33
CA LYS A 290 16.05 -4.68 -20.55
C LYS A 290 16.26 -3.16 -20.52
N GLN A 291 15.24 -2.38 -20.16
CA GLN A 291 15.36 -0.92 -20.07
C GLN A 291 16.40 -0.49 -19.03
N TRP A 292 16.42 -1.15 -17.86
CA TRP A 292 17.45 -0.91 -16.87
C TRP A 292 18.86 -1.21 -17.40
N GLN A 293 19.04 -2.30 -18.15
CA GLN A 293 20.35 -2.66 -18.73
C GLN A 293 20.86 -1.62 -19.75
N LEU A 294 19.97 -0.92 -20.44
CA LEU A 294 20.33 0.18 -21.34
C LEU A 294 20.78 1.43 -20.57
N ASN A 295 20.12 1.75 -19.46
CA ASN A 295 20.38 2.96 -18.66
C ASN A 295 20.57 2.65 -17.16
N PRO A 296 21.65 1.93 -16.77
CA PRO A 296 21.73 1.30 -15.45
C PRO A 296 21.80 2.29 -14.29
N TRP A 297 22.47 3.43 -14.48
CA TRP A 297 22.72 4.40 -13.42
C TRP A 297 21.58 5.39 -13.23
N MET A 298 21.02 5.86 -14.35
CA MET A 298 20.10 6.99 -14.40
C MET A 298 18.68 6.62 -14.77
N GLY A 299 18.43 5.40 -15.23
CA GLY A 299 17.13 4.95 -15.73
C GLY A 299 16.69 5.68 -17.00
N ALA A 300 15.56 5.27 -17.56
CA ALA A 300 15.03 5.77 -18.82
C ALA A 300 14.19 7.06 -18.69
N GLY A 301 13.73 7.42 -17.48
CA GLY A 301 12.71 8.46 -17.31
C GLY A 301 11.32 7.87 -17.02
N GLY A 302 10.48 8.62 -16.30
CA GLY A 302 9.09 8.22 -15.99
C GLY A 302 8.15 8.33 -17.19
N GLN A 303 8.16 9.45 -17.91
CA GLN A 303 7.34 9.63 -19.12
C GLN A 303 7.83 8.75 -20.28
N ASN A 304 9.14 8.66 -20.48
CA ASN A 304 9.73 7.79 -21.51
C ASN A 304 9.35 6.32 -21.29
N MET A 305 9.23 5.86 -20.04
CA MET A 305 8.74 4.51 -19.71
C MET A 305 7.25 4.33 -20.01
N SER A 306 6.44 5.40 -19.99
CA SER A 306 5.01 5.34 -20.34
C SER A 306 4.72 5.47 -21.83
N GLU A 307 5.69 5.98 -22.61
CA GLU A 307 5.60 6.13 -24.07
C GLU A 307 6.10 4.89 -24.83
N ILE A 308 6.86 4.02 -24.16
CA ILE A 308 7.15 2.69 -24.71
C ILE A 308 5.84 1.89 -24.59
N ASP A 309 5.29 1.43 -25.72
CA ASP A 309 3.97 0.78 -25.88
C ASP A 309 3.68 -0.46 -24.98
N GLU A 310 4.59 -0.83 -24.08
CA GLU A 310 4.48 -1.96 -23.17
C GLU A 310 4.43 -1.51 -21.71
N TYR A 311 3.44 -2.00 -20.94
CA TYR A 311 3.34 -1.73 -19.52
C TYR A 311 4.50 -2.39 -18.74
N MET A 312 5.43 -1.60 -18.21
CA MET A 312 6.65 -2.07 -17.51
C MET A 312 6.67 -1.80 -16.00
N ALA A 313 5.52 -1.49 -15.40
CA ALA A 313 5.40 -1.20 -13.97
C ALA A 313 5.05 -2.45 -13.14
N ASP A 314 4.91 -2.26 -11.84
CA ASP A 314 4.46 -3.24 -10.86
C ASP A 314 5.38 -4.47 -10.70
N ASN A 315 6.68 -4.30 -10.93
CA ASN A 315 7.67 -5.36 -10.80
C ASN A 315 8.98 -4.84 -10.16
N PRO A 316 9.81 -5.70 -9.55
CA PRO A 316 11.02 -5.25 -8.85
C PRO A 316 12.04 -4.47 -9.69
N TYR A 317 11.99 -4.56 -11.02
CA TYR A 317 12.86 -3.78 -11.91
C TYR A 317 12.29 -2.42 -12.28
N GLU A 318 11.03 -2.10 -11.97
CA GLU A 318 10.38 -0.84 -12.33
C GLU A 318 11.21 0.37 -11.90
N THR A 319 11.59 0.46 -10.62
CA THR A 319 12.35 1.62 -10.14
C THR A 319 13.76 1.68 -10.74
N LEU A 320 14.36 0.52 -11.00
CA LEU A 320 15.68 0.46 -11.65
C LEU A 320 15.60 0.92 -13.11
N ALA A 321 14.53 0.53 -13.81
CA ALA A 321 14.28 0.89 -15.19
C ALA A 321 13.95 2.38 -15.33
N THR A 322 13.09 2.93 -14.46
CA THR A 322 12.68 4.34 -14.49
C THR A 322 13.76 5.29 -13.95
N ASP A 323 14.34 4.93 -12.81
CA ASP A 323 15.17 5.84 -12.00
C ASP A 323 16.65 5.44 -11.90
N GLY A 324 17.01 4.26 -12.41
CA GLY A 324 18.36 3.71 -12.31
C GLY A 324 18.73 3.32 -10.88
N ILE A 325 19.97 2.86 -10.71
CA ILE A 325 20.52 2.53 -9.38
C ILE A 325 20.50 3.76 -8.47
N MET A 326 20.92 4.94 -9.00
CA MET A 326 20.98 6.16 -8.18
C MET A 326 19.61 6.56 -7.67
N GLY A 327 18.62 6.61 -8.57
CA GLY A 327 17.29 7.03 -8.18
C GLY A 327 16.55 6.00 -7.34
N THR A 328 16.77 4.70 -7.58
CA THR A 328 16.26 3.64 -6.69
C THR A 328 16.78 3.81 -5.27
N VAL A 329 18.08 4.02 -5.08
CA VAL A 329 18.68 4.22 -3.74
C VAL A 329 18.10 5.47 -3.07
N ILE A 330 17.95 6.58 -3.78
CA ILE A 330 17.43 7.83 -3.23
C ILE A 330 15.94 7.72 -2.92
N LEU A 331 15.16 7.07 -3.77
CA LEU A 331 13.73 6.83 -3.56
C LEU A 331 13.48 6.00 -2.29
N TYR A 332 14.30 4.98 -2.04
CA TYR A 332 14.24 4.16 -0.83
C TYR A 332 14.98 4.77 0.38
N LEU A 333 15.49 6.00 0.29
CA LEU A 333 16.20 6.67 1.39
C LEU A 333 15.41 6.71 2.72
N PRO A 334 14.07 6.91 2.76
CA PRO A 334 13.31 6.78 4.00
C PRO A 334 13.52 5.42 4.70
N PHE A 335 13.48 4.32 3.95
CA PHE A 335 13.63 2.96 4.47
C PHE A 335 15.08 2.66 4.85
N ILE A 336 16.04 3.10 4.05
CA ILE A 336 17.48 2.97 4.33
C ILE A 336 17.82 3.70 5.64
N TRP A 337 17.31 4.93 5.81
CA TRP A 337 17.50 5.67 7.05
C TRP A 337 16.89 4.94 8.24
N VAL A 338 15.66 4.41 8.12
CA VAL A 338 15.02 3.63 9.20
C VAL A 338 15.87 2.41 9.58
N PHE A 339 16.40 1.67 8.60
CA PHE A 339 17.27 0.52 8.84
C PHE A 339 18.51 0.86 9.67
N ILE A 340 19.18 1.96 9.29
CA ILE A 340 20.44 2.40 9.86
C ILE A 340 20.19 3.03 11.24
N ALA A 341 19.25 3.96 11.34
CA ALA A 341 19.06 4.84 12.49
C ALA A 341 18.10 4.27 13.55
N CYS A 342 17.11 3.46 13.18
CA CYS A 342 16.17 2.88 14.13
C CYS A 342 16.61 1.45 14.51
N LYS A 343 17.07 1.28 15.75
CA LYS A 343 17.50 -0.01 16.29
C LYS A 343 16.37 -0.82 16.94
N ASN A 344 15.16 -0.28 17.00
CA ASN A 344 14.00 -0.97 17.55
C ASN A 344 13.72 -2.26 16.75
N ARG A 345 13.60 -3.39 17.46
CA ARG A 345 13.40 -4.70 16.85
C ARG A 345 12.11 -4.77 16.03
N GLU A 346 11.01 -4.27 16.57
CA GLU A 346 9.70 -4.33 15.91
C GLU A 346 9.69 -3.51 14.62
N VAL A 347 10.29 -2.32 14.64
CA VAL A 347 10.44 -1.47 13.44
C VAL A 347 11.28 -2.18 12.36
N ARG A 348 12.34 -2.87 12.75
CA ARG A 348 13.17 -3.66 11.81
C ARG A 348 12.42 -4.86 11.25
N CYS A 349 11.62 -5.54 12.08
CA CYS A 349 10.75 -6.61 11.60
C CYS A 349 9.74 -6.09 10.58
N ALA A 350 9.09 -4.96 10.85
CA ALA A 350 8.19 -4.30 9.90
C ALA A 350 8.91 -3.92 8.60
N LEU A 351 10.13 -3.39 8.69
CA LEU A 351 10.92 -3.03 7.52
C LEU A 351 11.26 -4.23 6.62
N ILE A 352 11.60 -5.39 7.20
CA ILE A 352 11.87 -6.61 6.43
C ILE A 352 10.62 -7.06 5.67
N ILE A 353 9.45 -6.97 6.30
CA ILE A 353 8.17 -7.34 5.68
C ILE A 353 7.84 -6.38 4.53
N LEU A 354 7.97 -5.07 4.76
CA LEU A 354 7.79 -4.07 3.70
C LEU A 354 8.76 -4.27 2.53
N ALA A 355 10.02 -4.61 2.81
CA ALA A 355 11.00 -4.91 1.76
C ALA A 355 10.56 -6.10 0.89
N ALA A 356 10.00 -7.16 1.49
CA ALA A 356 9.44 -8.28 0.75
C ALA A 356 8.25 -7.85 -0.15
N GLY A 357 7.38 -6.97 0.34
CA GLY A 357 6.29 -6.40 -0.45
C GLY A 357 6.79 -5.57 -1.63
N TYR A 358 7.77 -4.68 -1.41
CA TYR A 358 8.35 -3.84 -2.46
C TYR A 358 9.07 -4.65 -3.56
N MET A 359 9.64 -5.81 -3.21
CA MET A 359 10.21 -6.73 -4.20
C MET A 359 9.15 -7.37 -5.11
N GLN A 360 7.88 -7.42 -4.71
CA GLN A 360 6.81 -7.92 -5.56
C GLN A 360 6.12 -6.80 -6.34
N ARG A 361 5.83 -5.68 -5.68
CA ARG A 361 5.06 -4.60 -6.29
C ARG A 361 5.46 -3.20 -5.78
N PRO A 362 6.33 -2.51 -6.52
CA PRO A 362 6.80 -1.19 -6.15
C PRO A 362 5.85 -0.05 -6.59
N PHE A 363 4.87 0.36 -5.77
CA PHE A 363 3.88 1.44 -6.05
C PHE A 363 4.42 2.90 -6.13
N HIS A 364 5.65 3.14 -6.58
CA HIS A 364 6.40 4.40 -6.36
C HIS A 364 5.83 5.63 -7.06
N ASN A 365 5.04 5.43 -8.12
CA ASN A 365 4.45 6.51 -8.89
C ASN A 365 3.18 7.11 -8.24
N ASN A 366 2.72 6.53 -7.12
CA ASN A 366 1.44 6.89 -6.50
C ASN A 366 1.60 7.73 -5.23
N LEU A 367 0.66 8.66 -5.02
CA LEU A 367 0.57 9.45 -3.78
C LEU A 367 0.55 8.56 -2.53
N MET A 368 -0.13 7.42 -2.60
CA MET A 368 -0.20 6.43 -1.52
C MET A 368 1.18 5.93 -1.09
N HIS A 369 2.10 5.70 -2.03
CA HIS A 369 3.46 5.32 -1.70
C HIS A 369 4.16 6.37 -0.85
N TYR A 370 4.15 7.62 -1.30
CA TYR A 370 4.75 8.73 -0.54
C TYR A 370 4.09 8.85 0.83
N PHE A 371 2.75 8.75 0.90
CA PHE A 371 2.02 8.87 2.15
C PHE A 371 2.44 7.81 3.17
N TYR A 372 2.38 6.53 2.80
CA TYR A 372 2.67 5.43 3.72
C TYR A 372 4.16 5.29 4.04
N ALA A 373 5.05 5.48 3.06
CA ALA A 373 6.50 5.43 3.28
C ALA A 373 6.95 6.54 4.25
N TYR A 374 6.47 7.77 4.06
CA TYR A 374 6.83 8.90 4.92
C TYR A 374 6.09 8.89 6.26
N MET A 375 4.87 8.34 6.33
CA MET A 375 4.21 8.05 7.61
C MET A 375 4.98 6.98 8.40
N PHE A 376 5.45 5.91 7.75
CA PHE A 376 6.28 4.88 8.38
C PHE A 376 7.63 5.45 8.86
N LEU A 377 8.28 6.30 8.06
CA LEU A 377 9.47 7.05 8.47
C LEU A 377 9.19 7.88 9.73
N LEU A 378 8.09 8.64 9.73
CA LEU A 378 7.70 9.48 10.86
C LEU A 378 7.46 8.64 12.12
N ILE A 379 6.67 7.57 12.04
CA ILE A 379 6.43 6.66 13.17
C ILE A 379 7.75 6.08 13.68
N SER A 380 8.64 5.68 12.79
CA SER A 380 9.95 5.13 13.14
C SER A 380 10.84 6.14 13.88
N ILE A 381 10.84 7.42 13.47
CA ILE A 381 11.53 8.51 14.18
C ILE A 381 10.94 8.68 15.59
N TYR A 382 9.62 8.68 15.72
CA TYR A 382 8.94 8.86 17.00
C TYR A 382 9.21 7.69 17.96
N ILE A 383 9.24 6.45 17.46
CA ILE A 383 9.62 5.27 18.24
C ILE A 383 11.08 5.34 18.67
N LYS A 384 12.00 5.71 17.76
CA LYS A 384 13.42 5.90 18.06
C LYS A 384 13.63 6.92 19.19
N ASN A 385 12.86 8.00 19.17
CA ASN A 385 12.95 9.09 20.17
C ASN A 385 12.13 8.80 21.45
N GLY A 386 11.48 7.64 21.56
CA GLY A 386 10.72 7.24 22.75
C GLY A 386 9.37 7.95 22.93
N TRP A 387 8.85 8.63 21.89
CA TRP A 387 7.60 9.38 21.94
C TRP A 387 6.35 8.52 21.73
N ILE A 388 6.51 7.33 21.17
CA ILE A 388 5.47 6.30 21.10
C ILE A 388 5.89 5.17 22.05
N GLN A 389 5.11 4.98 23.12
CA GLN A 389 5.26 3.86 24.05
C GLN A 389 3.93 3.11 24.11
N LYS A 390 3.94 1.78 23.91
CA LYS A 390 2.73 0.94 23.80
C LYS A 390 1.77 1.09 24.99
N ASN A 391 2.29 1.40 26.18
CA ASN A 391 1.49 1.49 27.41
C ASN A 391 0.80 2.85 27.61
N ALA A 392 1.12 3.89 26.83
CA ALA A 392 0.53 5.23 26.96
C ALA A 392 -0.64 5.49 25.99
N VAL A 393 -0.83 4.62 24.99
CA VAL A 393 -1.82 4.83 23.91
C VAL A 393 -3.15 4.09 24.20
N ALA A 394 -3.17 3.19 25.20
CA ALA A 394 -4.35 2.44 25.58
C ALA A 394 -5.42 3.27 26.34
N GLU A 395 -5.09 4.49 26.78
CA GLU A 395 -5.97 5.36 27.56
C GLU A 395 -6.62 6.51 26.73
N GLY A 396 -6.58 6.43 25.39
CA GLY A 396 -7.03 7.48 24.46
C GLY A 396 -8.25 7.19 23.58
#